data_AF-A0A0K8V4Z3-F1
#
_entry.id   AF-A0A0K8V4Z3-F1
#
_cell.length_a   1.000
_cell.length_b   1.000
_cell.length_c   1.000
_cell.angle_alpha   90.00
_cell.angle_beta   90.00
_cell.angle_gamma   90.00
#
_symmetry.space_group_name_H-M   'P 1'
#
loop_
_entity.id
_entity.type
_entity.pdbx_description
1 polymer ?
#
loop_
_entity_poly.entity_id
_entity_poly.type
_entity_poly.pdbx_seq_one_letter_code
_entity_poly.pdbx_strand_id
1 'polypeptide(L)'
;MSNKIFNEKVRYVEGALDFLLAAGFREIDIDGEPFLLWSKENVENDYDLPILLDALKNAETIQLDLDRNIRVLMPSQARSAELPDDFYRISPAEIKREQQLRSEAIENSQVLRTKAMREREEQRNLRLYRFALIRVKFPNGIYIQGTFNVYEKIRDIYEFVQSCLIDENLDFNLVTANGVKFTDEDMEKTLYDLRLIPNIVLLFTIPGATTSLASDTNFLKEEFLMLV
;
A
#
# COMPACT_ATOMS: atom_id res chain seq x y z
N MET A 1 -43.16 5.79 -3.60
CA MET A 1 -43.60 4.81 -2.59
C MET A 1 -44.18 5.52 -1.36
N SER A 2 -45.43 5.23 -1.01
CA SER A 2 -46.18 5.87 0.10
C SER A 2 -45.89 5.22 1.48
N ASN A 3 -45.32 4.01 1.50
CA ASN A 3 -45.07 3.25 2.73
C ASN A 3 -44.01 3.91 3.63
N LYS A 4 -44.43 4.37 4.83
CA LYS A 4 -43.56 5.01 5.83
C LYS A 4 -42.45 4.10 6.33
N ILE A 5 -42.74 2.83 6.59
CA ILE A 5 -41.78 1.86 7.13
C ILE A 5 -40.66 1.61 6.10
N PHE A 6 -41.03 1.47 4.83
CA PHE A 6 -40.06 1.32 3.75
C PHE A 6 -39.16 2.54 3.62
N ASN A 7 -39.75 3.74 3.60
CA ASN A 7 -38.99 4.98 3.46
C ASN A 7 -38.04 5.21 4.64
N GLU A 8 -38.44 4.88 5.88
CA GLU A 8 -37.60 5.10 7.07
C GLU A 8 -36.51 4.04 7.25
N LYS A 9 -36.82 2.76 7.00
CA LYS A 9 -35.95 1.64 7.40
C LYS A 9 -35.19 0.97 6.26
N VAL A 10 -35.68 1.07 5.03
CA VAL A 10 -35.16 0.27 3.91
C VAL A 10 -34.54 1.14 2.83
N ARG A 11 -35.18 2.26 2.48
CA ARG A 11 -34.79 3.11 1.36
C ARG A 11 -33.38 3.71 1.46
N TYR A 12 -32.90 4.02 2.67
CA TYR A 12 -31.60 4.68 2.88
C TYR A 12 -30.42 3.71 2.94
N VAL A 13 -30.67 2.40 2.93
CA VAL A 13 -29.62 1.39 2.97
C VAL A 13 -29.11 1.17 1.55
N GLU A 14 -27.82 1.41 1.34
CA GLU A 14 -27.16 1.18 0.06
C GLU A 14 -27.29 -0.30 -0.34
N GLY A 15 -27.72 -0.57 -1.58
CA GLY A 15 -27.96 -1.92 -2.09
C GLY A 15 -29.27 -2.59 -1.64
N ALA A 16 -30.09 -1.96 -0.80
CA ALA A 16 -31.34 -2.59 -0.32
C ALA A 16 -32.40 -2.78 -1.41
N LEU A 17 -32.50 -1.83 -2.34
CA LEU A 17 -33.39 -1.97 -3.50
C LEU A 17 -32.91 -3.06 -4.44
N ASP A 18 -31.61 -3.14 -4.70
CA ASP A 18 -31.01 -4.16 -5.56
C ASP A 18 -31.26 -5.56 -5.00
N PHE A 19 -31.13 -5.73 -3.68
CA PHE A 19 -31.46 -6.98 -2.99
C PHE A 19 -32.94 -7.35 -3.12
N LEU A 20 -33.86 -6.40 -2.92
CA LEU A 20 -35.30 -6.67 -3.06
C LEU A 20 -35.69 -7.03 -4.49
N LEU A 21 -35.12 -6.33 -5.48
CA LEU A 21 -35.34 -6.65 -6.89
C LEU A 21 -34.82 -8.04 -7.24
N ALA A 22 -33.63 -8.41 -6.76
CA ALA A 22 -33.07 -9.76 -6.94
C ALA A 22 -33.90 -10.84 -6.25
N ALA A 23 -34.52 -10.53 -5.11
CA ALA A 23 -35.41 -11.42 -4.38
C ALA A 23 -36.83 -11.56 -5.00
N GLY A 24 -37.08 -10.93 -6.15
CA GLY A 24 -38.34 -11.05 -6.89
C GLY A 24 -39.39 -9.98 -6.58
N PHE A 25 -39.03 -8.92 -5.85
CA PHE A 25 -39.91 -7.76 -5.69
C PHE A 25 -39.86 -6.88 -6.94
N ARG A 26 -41.00 -6.36 -7.36
CA ARG A 26 -41.11 -5.36 -8.44
C ARG A 26 -41.99 -4.21 -8.00
N GLU A 27 -41.68 -3.01 -8.48
CA GLU A 27 -42.51 -1.83 -8.24
C GLU A 27 -43.71 -1.86 -9.19
N ILE A 28 -44.92 -1.88 -8.62
CA ILE A 28 -46.20 -1.89 -9.33
C ILE A 28 -47.03 -0.74 -8.79
N ASP A 29 -47.61 0.05 -9.70
CA ASP A 29 -48.53 1.12 -9.35
C ASP A 29 -49.94 0.56 -9.15
N ILE A 30 -50.51 0.79 -7.97
CA ILE A 30 -51.88 0.44 -7.64
C ILE A 30 -52.55 1.72 -7.13
N ASP A 31 -53.61 2.14 -7.82
CA ASP A 31 -54.41 3.33 -7.48
C ASP A 31 -53.59 4.64 -7.35
N GLY A 32 -52.50 4.79 -8.12
CA GLY A 32 -51.65 5.97 -8.14
C GLY A 32 -50.58 5.99 -7.04
N GLU A 33 -50.42 4.88 -6.31
CA GLU A 33 -49.35 4.67 -5.34
C GLU A 33 -48.46 3.49 -5.76
N PRO A 34 -47.13 3.65 -5.80
CA PRO A 34 -46.24 2.54 -6.13
C PRO A 34 -45.95 1.67 -4.90
N PHE A 35 -46.08 0.36 -5.10
CA PHE A 35 -45.83 -0.71 -4.13
C PHE A 35 -44.77 -1.68 -4.63
N LEU A 36 -43.97 -2.22 -3.71
CA LEU A 36 -43.09 -3.36 -3.99
C LEU A 36 -43.86 -4.66 -3.75
N LEU A 37 -44.18 -5.37 -4.82
CA LEU A 37 -44.88 -6.65 -4.77
C LEU A 37 -43.93 -7.79 -5.10
N TRP A 38 -43.93 -8.80 -4.23
CA TRP A 38 -43.20 -10.03 -4.44
C TRP A 38 -44.01 -10.99 -5.31
N SER A 39 -43.39 -11.58 -6.32
CA SER A 39 -43.98 -12.67 -7.10
C SER A 39 -42.95 -13.76 -7.32
N LYS A 40 -43.39 -15.02 -7.18
CA LYS A 40 -42.57 -16.20 -7.44
C LYS A 40 -42.11 -16.29 -8.91
N GLU A 41 -42.85 -15.67 -9.83
CA GLU A 41 -42.51 -15.61 -11.26
C GLU A 41 -41.30 -14.70 -11.54
N ASN A 42 -40.98 -13.81 -10.61
CA ASN A 42 -39.87 -12.85 -10.74
C ASN A 42 -38.57 -13.35 -10.12
N VAL A 43 -38.59 -14.53 -9.49
CA VAL A 43 -37.43 -15.13 -8.83
C VAL A 43 -36.68 -15.98 -9.86
N GLU A 44 -35.38 -15.75 -10.00
CA GLU A 44 -34.53 -16.63 -10.82
C GLU A 44 -34.51 -18.03 -10.20
N ASN A 45 -34.54 -19.07 -11.04
CA ASN A 45 -34.50 -20.46 -10.58
C ASN A 45 -33.28 -20.64 -9.64
N ASP A 46 -33.52 -21.16 -8.44
CA ASP A 46 -32.57 -21.44 -7.34
C ASP A 46 -32.29 -20.33 -6.30
N TYR A 47 -32.88 -19.12 -6.41
CA TYR A 47 -32.66 -18.02 -5.45
C TYR A 47 -33.90 -17.63 -4.63
N ASP A 48 -34.41 -18.55 -3.80
CA ASP A 48 -35.54 -18.24 -2.91
C ASP A 48 -35.17 -17.18 -1.84
N LEU A 49 -36.17 -16.40 -1.41
CA LEU A 49 -36.03 -15.35 -0.39
C LEU A 49 -35.30 -15.81 0.90
N PRO A 50 -35.56 -17.02 1.45
CA PRO A 50 -34.82 -17.51 2.62
C PRO A 50 -33.34 -17.74 2.34
N ILE A 51 -32.98 -18.19 1.13
CA ILE A 51 -31.59 -18.43 0.70
C ILE A 51 -30.85 -17.10 0.60
N LEU A 52 -31.46 -16.10 -0.03
CA LEU A 52 -30.89 -14.75 -0.13
C LEU A 52 -30.75 -14.07 1.23
N LEU A 53 -31.73 -14.25 2.13
CA LEU A 53 -31.66 -13.72 3.49
C LEU A 53 -30.56 -14.39 4.32
N ASP A 54 -30.39 -15.70 4.19
CA ASP A 54 -29.33 -16.45 4.84
C ASP A 54 -27.95 -16.04 4.30
N ALA A 55 -27.83 -15.91 2.97
CA ALA A 55 -26.64 -15.39 2.32
C ALA A 55 -26.30 -13.98 2.81
N LEU A 56 -27.26 -13.07 2.94
CA LEU A 56 -27.02 -11.70 3.44
C LEU A 56 -26.53 -11.69 4.89
N LYS A 57 -27.07 -12.56 5.76
CA LYS A 57 -26.67 -12.65 7.17
C LYS A 57 -25.29 -13.24 7.36
N ASN A 58 -24.91 -14.18 6.50
CA ASN A 58 -23.65 -14.89 6.55
C ASN A 58 -22.61 -14.33 5.56
N ALA A 59 -22.95 -13.27 4.82
CA ALA A 59 -22.05 -12.63 3.88
C ALA A 59 -20.91 -11.95 4.65
N GLU A 60 -19.69 -12.43 4.42
CA GLU A 60 -18.49 -11.73 4.85
C GLU A 60 -18.17 -10.60 3.88
N THR A 61 -17.66 -9.49 4.40
CA THR A 61 -17.17 -8.41 3.55
C THR A 61 -15.92 -8.88 2.82
N ILE A 62 -15.91 -8.74 1.49
CA ILE A 62 -14.71 -8.99 0.70
C ILE A 62 -13.69 -7.93 1.08
N GLN A 63 -12.66 -8.34 1.81
CA GLN A 63 -11.53 -7.48 2.13
C GLN A 63 -10.71 -7.30 0.85
N LEU A 64 -10.57 -6.05 0.40
CA LEU A 64 -9.71 -5.74 -0.73
C LEU A 64 -8.26 -5.82 -0.26
N ASP A 65 -7.60 -6.92 -0.58
CA ASP A 65 -6.17 -7.09 -0.27
C ASP A 65 -5.31 -6.31 -1.25
N LEU A 66 -4.32 -5.60 -0.70
CA LEU A 66 -3.33 -4.90 -1.51
C LEU A 66 -2.39 -5.93 -2.14
N ASP A 67 -2.39 -6.01 -3.47
CA ASP A 67 -1.36 -6.75 -4.18
C ASP A 67 0.02 -6.13 -3.90
N ARG A 68 0.92 -6.95 -3.33
CA ARG A 68 2.28 -6.55 -3.00
C ARG A 68 3.11 -6.26 -4.25
N ASN A 69 2.72 -6.77 -5.42
CA ASN A 69 3.44 -6.63 -6.69
C ASN A 69 4.93 -6.91 -6.49
N ILE A 70 5.21 -8.13 -6.00
CA ILE A 70 6.55 -8.57 -5.61
C ILE A 70 7.45 -8.55 -6.84
N ARG A 71 8.62 -7.94 -6.71
CA ARG A 71 9.65 -7.95 -7.76
C ARG A 71 11.01 -8.27 -7.18
N VAL A 72 11.78 -9.06 -7.90
CA VAL A 72 13.18 -9.32 -7.57
C VAL A 72 14.06 -8.52 -8.52
N LEU A 73 14.98 -7.74 -7.96
CA LEU A 73 15.86 -6.86 -8.73
C LEU A 73 17.31 -7.28 -8.50
N MET A 74 18.03 -7.41 -9.60
CA MET A 74 19.44 -7.80 -9.61
C MET A 74 20.32 -6.60 -9.99
N PRO A 75 21.47 -6.38 -9.34
CA PRO A 75 22.38 -5.31 -9.72
C PRO A 75 22.83 -5.37 -11.19
N SER A 76 22.90 -6.57 -11.77
CA SER A 76 23.25 -6.80 -13.18
C SER A 76 22.27 -6.18 -14.19
N GLN A 77 21.03 -5.89 -13.78
CA GLN A 77 20.02 -5.26 -14.64
C GLN A 77 20.20 -3.74 -14.75
N ALA A 78 21.05 -3.14 -13.90
CA ALA A 78 21.29 -1.71 -13.91
C ALA A 78 22.00 -1.29 -15.21
N ARG A 79 21.37 -0.40 -15.98
CA ARG A 79 21.98 0.19 -17.16
C ARG A 79 22.82 1.39 -16.76
N SER A 80 24.11 1.35 -17.09
CA SER A 80 24.95 2.53 -17.04
C SER A 80 24.65 3.41 -18.25
N ALA A 81 24.25 4.66 -18.01
CA ALA A 81 24.10 5.66 -19.06
C ALA A 81 25.43 6.41 -19.22
N GLU A 82 26.06 6.27 -20.39
CA GLU A 82 27.18 7.13 -20.77
C GLU A 82 26.60 8.42 -21.35
N LEU A 83 26.93 9.56 -20.72
CA LEU A 83 26.47 10.87 -21.13
C LEU A 83 27.58 11.59 -21.90
N PRO A 84 27.26 12.36 -22.95
CA PRO A 84 28.24 13.16 -23.68
C PRO A 84 28.90 14.24 -22.80
N ASP A 85 30.13 14.63 -23.12
CA ASP A 85 30.88 15.66 -22.40
C ASP A 85 30.15 17.01 -22.28
N ASP A 86 29.36 17.37 -23.30
CA ASP A 86 28.58 18.62 -23.30
C ASP A 86 27.52 18.66 -22.21
N PHE A 87 27.02 17.51 -21.72
CA PHE A 87 26.10 17.46 -20.58
C PHE A 87 26.72 18.04 -19.31
N TYR A 88 28.05 17.90 -19.14
CA TYR A 88 28.76 18.40 -17.98
C TYR A 88 29.16 19.89 -18.11
N ARG A 89 28.88 20.51 -19.27
CA ARG A 89 29.11 21.94 -19.47
C ARG A 89 27.92 22.74 -18.97
N ILE A 90 28.17 23.58 -17.96
CA ILE A 90 27.13 24.42 -17.40
C ILE A 90 26.63 25.45 -18.42
N SER A 91 25.31 25.47 -18.62
CA SER A 91 24.66 26.42 -19.51
C SER A 91 24.45 27.78 -18.81
N PRO A 92 24.40 28.90 -19.55
CA PRO A 92 24.05 30.20 -18.99
C PRO A 92 22.68 30.23 -18.29
N ALA A 93 21.74 29.38 -18.73
CA ALA A 93 20.43 29.24 -18.11
C ALA A 93 20.51 28.57 -16.73
N GLU A 94 21.37 27.56 -16.57
CA GLU A 94 21.62 26.92 -15.27
C GLU A 94 22.30 27.86 -14.29
N ILE A 95 23.28 28.65 -14.74
CA ILE A 95 23.94 29.67 -13.89
C ILE A 95 22.90 30.67 -13.36
N LYS A 96 22.00 31.16 -14.22
CA LYS A 96 20.94 32.08 -13.79
C LYS A 96 19.98 31.43 -12.78
N ARG A 97 19.61 30.18 -13.02
CA ARG A 97 18.73 29.42 -12.11
C ARG A 97 19.42 29.19 -10.75
N GLU A 98 20.70 28.84 -10.74
CA GLU A 98 21.47 28.66 -9.53
C GLU A 98 21.59 29.96 -8.73
N GLN A 99 21.87 31.08 -9.42
CA GLN A 99 21.90 32.40 -8.79
C GLN A 99 20.55 32.74 -8.16
N GLN A 100 19.44 32.49 -8.87
CA GLN A 100 18.10 32.71 -8.34
C GLN A 100 17.82 31.83 -7.10
N LEU A 101 18.07 30.52 -7.19
CA LEU A 101 17.87 29.60 -6.06
C LEU A 101 18.72 29.99 -4.85
N ARG A 102 19.94 30.48 -5.07
CA ARG A 102 20.82 30.96 -4.00
C ARG A 102 20.28 32.23 -3.36
N SER A 103 19.78 33.18 -4.14
CA SER A 103 19.11 34.39 -3.64
C SER A 103 17.87 34.04 -2.81
N GLU A 104 17.01 33.16 -3.32
CA GLU A 104 15.82 32.68 -2.62
C GLU A 104 16.17 31.91 -1.34
N ALA A 105 17.23 31.09 -1.35
CA ALA A 105 17.68 30.37 -0.16
C ALA A 105 18.17 31.33 0.94
N ILE A 106 18.87 32.41 0.57
CA ILE A 106 19.30 33.44 1.52
C ILE A 106 18.08 34.15 2.10
N GLU A 107 17.13 34.57 1.28
CA GLU A 107 15.88 35.20 1.73
C GLU A 107 15.08 34.28 2.67
N ASN A 108 14.92 33.01 2.29
CA ASN A 108 14.25 32.00 3.10
C ASN A 108 14.96 31.70 4.42
N SER A 109 16.30 31.82 4.47
CA SER A 109 17.08 31.62 5.70
C SER A 109 16.98 32.81 6.67
N GLN A 110 16.67 34.01 6.16
CA GLN A 110 16.43 35.21 6.98
C GLN A 110 15.05 35.20 7.65
N VAL A 111 14.10 34.44 7.10
CA VAL A 111 12.77 34.25 7.71
C VAL A 111 12.86 33.21 8.83
N LEU A 112 12.48 33.62 10.05
CA LEU A 112 12.50 32.77 11.23
C LEU A 112 11.41 31.68 11.12
N ARG A 113 11.78 30.52 10.59
CA ARG A 113 10.90 29.36 10.54
C ARG A 113 10.74 28.76 11.94
N THR A 114 9.53 28.83 12.48
CA THR A 114 9.21 28.20 13.77
C THR A 114 9.22 26.67 13.63
N LYS A 115 9.46 25.96 14.74
CA LYS A 115 9.38 24.49 14.81
C LYS A 115 8.04 23.97 14.26
N ALA A 116 6.95 24.65 14.60
CA ALA A 116 5.60 24.32 14.14
C ALA A 116 5.43 24.44 12.61
N MET A 117 6.07 25.42 11.96
CA MET A 117 6.04 25.53 10.50
C MET A 117 6.76 24.37 9.82
N ARG A 118 7.91 23.93 10.36
CA ARG A 118 8.69 22.81 9.81
C ARG A 118 7.94 21.48 9.93
N GLU A 119 7.37 21.21 11.11
CA GLU A 119 6.59 19.99 11.34
C GLU A 119 5.34 19.94 10.48
N ARG A 120 4.66 21.08 10.27
CA ARG A 120 3.48 21.16 9.41
C ARG A 120 3.81 20.90 7.93
N GLU A 121 4.95 21.40 7.45
CA GLU A 121 5.41 21.17 6.07
C GLU A 121 5.80 19.69 5.86
N GLU A 122 6.50 19.09 6.83
CA GLU A 122 6.87 17.67 6.80
C GLU A 122 5.64 16.75 6.82
N GLN A 123 4.68 17.01 7.71
CA GLN A 123 3.42 16.27 7.77
C GLN A 123 2.60 16.40 6.48
N ARG A 124 2.65 17.57 5.83
CA ARG A 124 1.96 17.78 4.55
C ARG A 124 2.54 16.89 3.46
N ASN A 125 3.87 16.76 3.41
CA ASN A 125 4.55 15.93 2.42
C ASN A 125 4.31 14.43 2.65
N LEU A 126 4.31 13.97 3.90
CA LEU A 126 4.02 12.57 4.23
C LEU A 126 2.58 12.17 3.88
N ARG A 127 1.61 13.09 4.04
CA ARG A 127 0.20 12.85 3.68
C ARG A 127 -0.08 12.74 2.18
N LEU A 128 0.88 13.09 1.32
CA LEU A 128 0.70 12.97 -0.13
C LEU A 128 0.73 11.52 -0.61
N TYR A 129 1.31 10.62 0.18
CA TYR A 129 1.53 9.23 -0.22
C TYR A 129 0.54 8.32 0.50
N ARG A 130 -0.19 7.53 -0.30
CA ARG A 130 -1.07 6.45 0.21
C ARG A 130 -0.35 5.10 0.30
N PHE A 131 0.73 4.95 -0.46
CA PHE A 131 1.51 3.72 -0.53
C PHE A 131 3.00 4.02 -0.39
N ALA A 132 3.74 3.03 0.09
CA ALA A 132 5.18 3.00 0.20
C ALA A 132 5.75 1.80 -0.57
N LEU A 133 6.89 2.03 -1.22
CA LEU A 133 7.69 0.97 -1.84
C LEU A 133 8.81 0.58 -0.88
N ILE A 134 8.78 -0.66 -0.42
CA ILE A 134 9.80 -1.22 0.45
C ILE A 134 10.71 -2.10 -0.39
N ARG A 135 12.02 -1.87 -0.29
CA ARG A 135 13.05 -2.72 -0.90
C ARG A 135 13.90 -3.35 0.18
N VAL A 136 14.03 -4.67 0.16
CA VAL A 136 14.88 -5.41 1.10
C VAL A 136 16.08 -5.95 0.34
N LYS A 137 17.27 -5.47 0.73
CA LYS A 137 18.56 -5.89 0.17
C LYS A 137 19.09 -7.09 0.94
N PHE A 138 19.36 -8.17 0.23
CA PHE A 138 19.98 -9.37 0.77
C PHE A 138 21.51 -9.31 0.71
N PRO A 139 22.23 -10.10 1.54
CA PRO A 139 23.69 -10.15 1.54
C PRO A 139 24.32 -10.56 0.21
N ASN A 140 23.62 -11.40 -0.56
CA ASN A 140 23.99 -11.80 -1.92
C ASN A 140 23.78 -10.71 -2.99
N GLY A 141 23.32 -9.51 -2.58
CA GLY A 141 23.14 -8.35 -3.45
C GLY A 141 21.79 -8.29 -4.17
N ILE A 142 20.92 -9.28 -3.97
CA ILE A 142 19.56 -9.31 -4.52
C ILE A 142 18.65 -8.36 -3.74
N TYR A 143 17.69 -7.74 -4.43
CA TYR A 143 16.66 -6.93 -3.80
C TYR A 143 15.28 -7.56 -4.00
N ILE A 144 14.49 -7.67 -2.94
CA ILE A 144 13.04 -7.85 -3.07
C ILE A 144 12.38 -6.49 -2.94
N GLN A 145 11.44 -6.17 -3.82
CA GLN A 145 10.58 -5.01 -3.73
C GLN A 145 9.13 -5.44 -3.48
N GLY A 146 8.45 -4.76 -2.56
CA GLY A 146 7.02 -4.89 -2.34
C GLY A 146 6.34 -3.52 -2.14
N THR A 147 5.05 -3.48 -2.45
CA THR A 147 4.19 -2.30 -2.26
C THR A 147 3.36 -2.47 -1.00
N PHE A 148 3.35 -1.43 -0.17
CA PHE A 148 2.71 -1.42 1.13
C PHE A 148 1.85 -0.17 1.30
N ASN A 149 0.79 -0.26 2.09
CA ASN A 149 0.04 0.90 2.53
C ASN A 149 0.82 1.60 3.65
N VAL A 150 0.80 2.93 3.66
CA VAL A 150 1.54 3.74 4.65
C VAL A 150 1.12 3.48 6.11
N TYR A 151 -0.08 2.92 6.31
CA TYR A 151 -0.61 2.56 7.63
C TYR A 151 -0.37 1.11 8.02
N GLU A 152 0.29 0.31 7.18
CA GLU A 152 0.74 -1.03 7.57
C GLU A 152 1.84 -0.95 8.61
N LYS A 153 1.94 -2.01 9.41
CA LYS A 153 2.91 -2.11 10.49
C LYS A 153 4.23 -2.62 9.92
N ILE A 154 5.32 -2.31 10.61
CA ILE A 154 6.61 -2.90 10.24
C ILE A 154 6.59 -4.45 10.36
N ARG A 155 5.79 -5.01 11.28
CA ARG A 155 5.60 -6.48 11.37
C ARG A 155 5.15 -7.09 10.03
N ASP A 156 4.26 -6.42 9.31
CA ASP A 156 3.74 -6.91 8.03
C ASP A 156 4.87 -7.01 6.98
N ILE A 157 5.90 -6.16 7.08
CA ILE A 157 7.12 -6.27 6.25
C ILE A 157 7.96 -7.48 6.67
N TYR A 158 8.09 -7.76 7.97
CA TYR A 158 8.80 -8.95 8.44
C TYR A 158 8.10 -10.23 7.96
N GLU A 159 6.78 -10.33 8.12
CA GLU A 159 5.98 -11.46 7.64
C GLU A 159 6.09 -11.61 6.12
N PHE A 160 6.04 -10.49 5.39
CA PHE A 160 6.26 -10.48 3.95
C PHE A 160 7.64 -11.04 3.56
N VAL A 161 8.72 -10.56 4.20
CA VAL A 161 10.07 -11.05 3.92
C VAL A 161 10.17 -12.53 4.27
N GLN A 162 9.64 -12.93 5.42
CA GLN A 162 9.64 -14.32 5.90
C GLN A 162 8.95 -15.26 4.91
N SER A 163 7.81 -14.85 4.34
CA SER A 163 7.10 -15.64 3.32
C SER A 163 7.89 -15.84 2.01
N CYS A 164 8.86 -14.95 1.73
CA CYS A 164 9.72 -15.02 0.56
C CYS A 164 10.98 -15.88 0.78
N LEU A 165 11.28 -16.27 2.03
CA LEU A 165 12.48 -17.03 2.38
C LEU A 165 12.33 -18.53 2.09
N ILE A 166 13.43 -19.21 1.75
CA ILE A 166 13.45 -20.68 1.61
C ILE A 166 13.12 -21.34 2.95
N ASP A 167 13.74 -20.85 4.03
CA ASP A 167 13.46 -21.27 5.40
C ASP A 167 12.63 -20.19 6.09
N GLU A 168 11.34 -20.45 6.24
CA GLU A 168 10.40 -19.54 6.91
C GLU A 168 10.66 -19.43 8.42
N ASN A 169 11.46 -20.33 9.03
CA ASN A 169 11.81 -20.25 10.44
C ASN A 169 13.15 -19.53 10.70
N LEU A 170 13.75 -18.95 9.66
CA LEU A 170 15.03 -18.26 9.80
C LEU A 170 14.87 -16.97 10.62
N ASP A 171 15.63 -16.86 11.71
CA ASP A 171 15.72 -15.62 12.47
C ASP A 171 16.53 -14.56 11.72
N PHE A 172 15.90 -13.43 11.40
CA PHE A 172 16.55 -12.31 10.71
C PHE A 172 16.17 -10.95 11.30
N ASN A 173 16.96 -9.94 10.95
CA ASN A 173 16.69 -8.54 11.28
C ASN A 173 16.72 -7.68 10.02
N LEU A 174 15.80 -6.72 9.97
CA LEU A 174 15.80 -5.65 8.99
C LEU A 174 16.44 -4.41 9.60
N VAL A 175 17.34 -3.79 8.85
CA VAL A 175 18.09 -2.62 9.27
C VAL A 175 17.85 -1.51 8.26
N THR A 176 17.60 -0.30 8.72
CA THR A 176 17.57 0.87 7.82
C THR A 176 18.94 1.11 7.20
N ALA A 177 19.00 1.86 6.09
CA ALA A 177 20.27 2.27 5.48
C ALA A 177 21.23 2.99 6.46
N ASN A 178 20.70 3.55 7.55
CA ASN A 178 21.46 4.24 8.59
C ASN A 178 22.01 3.28 9.67
N GLY A 179 21.78 1.98 9.56
CA GLY A 179 22.25 0.98 10.53
C GLY A 179 21.34 0.80 11.76
N VAL A 180 20.19 1.47 11.81
CA VAL A 180 19.23 1.33 12.93
C VAL A 180 18.37 0.09 12.71
N LYS A 181 18.36 -0.79 13.72
CA LYS A 181 17.50 -1.98 13.80
C LYS A 181 16.16 -1.61 14.42
N PHE A 182 15.10 -2.29 14.01
CA PHE A 182 13.78 -2.16 14.63
C PHE A 182 13.74 -2.95 15.93
N THR A 183 13.14 -2.36 16.96
CA THR A 183 12.90 -2.99 18.26
C THR A 183 11.48 -3.57 18.34
N ASP A 184 11.17 -4.34 19.39
CA ASP A 184 9.83 -4.91 19.58
C ASP A 184 8.74 -3.82 19.70
N GLU A 185 9.07 -2.65 20.24
CA GLU A 185 8.16 -1.50 20.30
C GLU A 185 7.87 -0.91 18.92
N ASP A 186 8.80 -1.05 17.98
CA ASP A 186 8.62 -0.57 16.61
C ASP A 186 7.70 -1.50 15.81
N MET A 187 7.55 -2.77 16.20
CA MET A 187 6.76 -3.79 15.48
C MET A 187 5.29 -3.40 15.30
N GLU A 188 4.76 -2.60 16.23
CA GLU A 188 3.37 -2.12 16.19
C GLU A 188 3.23 -0.74 15.53
N LYS A 189 4.33 -0.07 15.21
CA LYS A 189 4.32 1.25 14.56
C LYS A 189 4.09 1.13 13.06
N THR A 190 3.40 2.11 12.50
CA THR A 190 3.13 2.14 11.06
C THR A 190 4.34 2.63 10.27
N LEU A 191 4.36 2.35 8.97
CA LEU A 191 5.38 2.90 8.06
C LEU A 191 5.38 4.43 8.06
N TYR A 192 4.20 5.03 8.26
CA TYR A 192 4.05 6.47 8.43
C TYR A 192 4.74 6.99 9.69
N ASP A 193 4.52 6.33 10.84
CA ASP A 193 5.10 6.74 12.11
C ASP A 193 6.63 6.59 12.10
N LEU A 194 7.12 5.54 11.44
CA LEU A 194 8.56 5.26 11.25
C LEU A 194 9.19 6.07 10.11
N ARG A 195 8.41 6.89 9.38
CA ARG A 195 8.87 7.71 8.25
C ARG A 195 9.50 6.89 7.12
N LEU A 196 9.00 5.68 6.87
CA LEU A 196 9.48 4.75 5.84
C LEU A 196 8.74 4.98 4.50
N ILE A 197 8.54 6.24 4.12
CA ILE A 197 7.71 6.68 2.98
C ILE A 197 8.49 7.71 2.15
N PRO A 198 8.34 7.73 0.80
CA PRO A 198 7.56 6.80 -0.02
C PRO A 198 8.35 5.62 -0.57
N ASN A 199 9.67 5.66 -0.49
CA ASN A 199 10.56 4.59 -0.96
C ASN A 199 11.67 4.39 0.05
N ILE A 200 11.86 3.16 0.52
CA ILE A 200 12.88 2.84 1.50
C ILE A 200 13.64 1.57 1.10
N VAL A 201 14.92 1.55 1.43
CA VAL A 201 15.76 0.37 1.35
C VAL A 201 16.10 -0.10 2.76
N LEU A 202 15.75 -1.34 3.06
CA LEU A 202 16.11 -2.07 4.26
C LEU A 202 17.18 -3.12 3.91
N LEU A 203 18.04 -3.41 4.87
CA LEU A 203 19.10 -4.40 4.74
C LEU A 203 18.72 -5.62 5.57
N PHE A 204 18.75 -6.78 4.93
CA PHE A 204 18.54 -8.07 5.57
C PHE A 204 19.84 -8.51 6.27
N THR A 205 19.75 -8.86 7.55
CA THR A 205 20.89 -9.31 8.35
C THR A 205 20.51 -10.51 9.21
N ILE A 206 21.42 -11.48 9.31
CA ILE A 206 21.26 -12.67 10.14
C ILE A 206 22.06 -12.49 11.43
N PRO A 207 21.48 -12.70 12.61
CA PRO A 207 22.21 -12.68 13.87
C PRO A 207 23.40 -13.66 13.84
N GLY A 208 24.61 -13.16 14.09
CA GLY A 208 25.81 -14.00 14.23
C GLY A 208 26.45 -14.49 12.91
N ALA A 209 25.86 -14.22 11.75
CA ALA A 209 26.48 -14.57 10.47
C ALA A 209 27.56 -13.55 10.07
N THR A 210 28.71 -14.03 9.57
CA THR A 210 29.70 -13.17 8.91
C THR A 210 29.24 -12.87 7.48
N THR A 211 29.36 -11.60 7.06
CA THR A 211 28.89 -11.13 5.73
C THR A 211 29.41 -11.96 4.55
N SER A 212 30.61 -12.56 4.68
CA SER A 212 31.23 -13.36 3.63
C SER A 212 30.62 -14.75 3.42
N LEU A 213 30.04 -15.36 4.46
CA LEU A 213 29.36 -16.65 4.32
C LEU A 213 27.94 -16.47 3.79
N ALA A 214 27.32 -15.33 4.12
CA ALA A 214 25.96 -15.02 3.70
C ALA A 214 25.85 -14.53 2.24
N SER A 215 26.95 -14.09 1.62
CA SER A 215 26.94 -13.62 0.24
C SER A 215 26.75 -14.74 -0.79
N ASP A 216 27.21 -15.95 -0.47
CA ASP A 216 27.15 -17.11 -1.39
C ASP A 216 25.87 -17.93 -1.20
N THR A 217 25.12 -17.68 -0.13
CA THR A 217 23.87 -18.37 0.18
C THR A 217 22.68 -17.67 -0.45
N ASN A 218 21.85 -18.44 -1.16
CA ASN A 218 20.54 -17.96 -1.58
C ASN A 218 19.54 -18.11 -0.43
N PHE A 219 18.85 -17.04 -0.09
CA PHE A 219 17.84 -17.02 0.96
C PHE A 219 16.41 -17.04 0.42
N LEU A 220 16.21 -16.82 -0.88
CA LEU A 220 14.88 -16.64 -1.49
C LEU A 220 14.38 -17.90 -2.16
N LYS A 221 13.08 -18.17 -2.04
CA LYS A 221 12.42 -19.28 -2.77
C LYS A 221 12.65 -19.12 -4.27
N GLU A 222 12.84 -20.24 -4.96
CA GLU A 222 13.16 -20.26 -6.39
C GLU A 222 12.08 -19.61 -7.27
N GLU A 223 10.82 -19.68 -6.85
CA GLU A 223 9.68 -19.04 -7.53
C GLU A 223 9.84 -17.52 -7.66
N PHE A 224 10.47 -16.87 -6.68
CA PHE A 224 10.72 -15.43 -6.72
C PHE A 224 11.92 -15.07 -7.58
N LEU A 225 12.91 -15.97 -7.73
CA LEU A 225 14.06 -15.75 -8.61
C LEU A 225 13.68 -15.81 -10.09
N MET A 226 12.56 -16.45 -10.43
CA MET A 226 12.01 -16.45 -11.79
C MET A 226 11.24 -15.17 -12.15
N LEU A 227 10.99 -14.28 -11.18
CA LEU A 227 10.35 -12.97 -11.38
C LEU A 227 11.35 -11.85 -11.71
N VAL A 228 12.61 -12.20 -11.99
CA VAL A 228 13.72 -11.30 -12.35
C VAL A 228 13.60 -10.81 -13.80
#